data_AF-A0A954KA88-F1
#
_entry.id   AF-A0A954KA88-F1
#
_cell.length_a   1.000
_cell.length_b   1.000
_cell.length_c   1.000
_cell.angle_alpha   90.00
_cell.angle_beta   90.00
_cell.angle_gamma   90.00
#
_symmetry.space_group_name_H-M   'P 1'
#
loop_
_entity.id
_entity.type
_entity.pdbx_description
1 polymer ?
#
loop_
_entity_poly.entity_id
_entity_poly.type
_entity_poly.pdbx_seq_one_letter_code
_entity_poly.pdbx_strand_id
1 'polypeptide(L)' 'MKLYGIDFRSVLFFSLLILSAGCGGSINADYSNLDLVDVSGTVTLDGQPLSGATVVFEAGDGTYSSGVTDDSGNFT' A
#
# COMPACT_ATOMS: atom_id res chain seq x y z
N MET A 1 4.31 13.02 50.63
CA MET A 1 4.26 12.21 49.39
C MET A 1 5.52 12.50 48.59
N LYS A 2 6.40 11.50 48.39
CA LYS A 2 7.61 11.62 47.57
C LYS A 2 7.21 11.30 46.12
N LEU A 3 7.33 12.25 45.19
CA LEU A 3 7.19 11.97 43.75
C LEU A 3 8.52 12.15 43.05
N TYR A 4 9.20 11.00 42.94
CA TYR A 4 9.96 10.47 41.81
C TYR A 4 10.94 11.41 41.07
N GLY A 5 12.25 11.21 41.35
CA GLY A 5 13.34 11.68 40.50
C GLY A 5 13.35 10.87 39.19
N ILE A 6 13.24 11.57 38.08
CA ILE A 6 13.20 10.97 36.74
C ILE A 6 14.65 10.75 36.29
N ASP A 7 15.12 9.51 36.32
CA ASP A 7 16.47 9.16 35.90
C ASP A 7 16.65 9.32 34.38
N PHE A 8 17.64 10.13 33.97
CA PHE A 8 17.97 10.41 32.56
C PHE A 8 18.26 9.15 31.74
N ARG A 9 18.73 8.08 32.40
CA ARG A 9 18.97 6.75 31.79
C ARG A 9 17.67 6.05 31.40
N SER A 10 16.59 6.22 32.17
CA SER A 10 15.27 5.67 31.85
C SER A 10 14.63 6.38 30.65
N VAL A 11 14.85 7.69 30.52
CA VAL A 11 14.36 8.48 29.36
C VAL A 11 15.04 8.02 28.07
N LEU A 12 16.36 7.78 28.11
CA LEU A 12 17.13 7.29 26.96
C LEU A 12 16.66 5.89 26.49
N PHE A 13 16.36 5.01 27.44
CA PHE A 13 15.89 3.65 27.15
C PHE A 13 14.47 3.63 26.56
N PHE A 14 13.59 4.50 27.06
CA PHE A 14 12.23 4.63 26.54
C PHE A 14 12.20 5.23 25.13
N SER A 15 13.08 6.20 24.85
CA SER A 15 13.24 6.76 23.50
C SER A 15 13.71 5.71 22.48
N LEU A 16 14.59 4.78 22.87
CA LEU A 16 15.10 3.75 21.97
C LEU A 16 14.03 2.71 21.58
N LEU A 17 13.12 2.37 22.50
CA LEU A 17 11.98 1.47 22.22
C LEU A 17 11.01 2.07 21.19
N ILE A 18 10.77 3.38 21.24
CA ILE A 18 9.84 4.07 20.33
C ILE A 18 10.36 4.07 18.88
N LEU A 19 11.68 4.16 18.67
CA LEU A 19 12.27 4.10 17.32
C LEU A 19 12.17 2.72 16.66
N SER A 20 12.09 1.62 17.44
CA SER A 20 11.94 0.27 16.89
C SER A 20 10.50 -0.09 16.50
N ALA A 21 9.50 0.71 16.90
CA ALA A 21 8.10 0.56 16.50
C ALA A 21 7.76 1.42 15.26
N GLY A 22 8.73 1.57 14.35
CA GLY A 22 8.61 2.33 13.10
C GLY A 22 8.05 1.51 11.94
N CYS A 23 7.23 2.17 11.12
CA CYS A 23 6.25 1.62 10.18
C CYS A 23 6.84 0.74 9.06
N GLY A 24 6.73 -0.59 9.23
CA GLY A 24 6.90 -1.59 8.17
C GLY A 24 5.60 -2.36 7.87
N GLY A 25 4.46 -1.80 8.24
CA GLY A 25 3.16 -2.40 7.93
C GLY A 25 2.71 -1.95 6.54
N SER A 26 2.56 -2.89 5.60
CA SER A 26 1.87 -2.61 4.35
C SER A 26 0.49 -2.06 4.69
N ILE A 27 0.22 -0.81 4.28
CA ILE A 27 -1.10 -0.19 4.41
C ILE A 27 -1.98 -0.88 3.36
N ASN A 28 -2.51 -2.04 3.70
CA ASN A 28 -3.55 -2.67 2.89
C ASN A 28 -4.84 -1.93 3.20
N ALA A 29 -5.19 -0.99 2.34
CA ALA A 29 -6.48 -0.32 2.44
C ALA A 29 -7.58 -1.38 2.23
N ASP A 30 -8.43 -1.56 3.24
CA ASP A 30 -9.57 -2.44 3.15
C ASP A 30 -10.66 -1.78 2.33
N TYR A 31 -10.69 -2.13 1.05
CA TYR A 31 -11.68 -1.64 0.10
C TYR A 31 -12.96 -2.50 0.07
N SER A 32 -13.07 -3.54 0.89
CA SER A 32 -14.20 -4.49 0.87
C SER A 32 -15.54 -3.85 1.22
N ASN A 33 -15.52 -2.68 1.86
CA ASN A 33 -16.72 -1.93 2.26
C ASN A 33 -17.04 -0.77 1.30
N LEU A 34 -16.28 -0.60 0.22
CA LEU A 34 -16.56 0.39 -0.81
C LEU A 34 -17.34 -0.26 -1.96
N ASP A 35 -18.26 0.49 -2.54
CA ASP A 35 -18.99 0.09 -3.76
C ASP A 35 -18.10 0.36 -4.99
N LEU A 36 -17.00 -0.38 -5.10
CA LEU A 36 -16.11 -0.32 -6.25
C LEU A 36 -16.65 -1.19 -7.39
N VAL A 37 -16.38 -0.75 -8.61
CA VAL A 37 -16.65 -1.54 -9.80
C VAL A 37 -15.44 -2.43 -10.08
N ASP A 38 -15.66 -3.75 -10.15
CA ASP A 38 -14.64 -4.71 -10.59
C ASP A 38 -14.33 -4.52 -12.07
N VAL A 39 -13.05 -4.40 -12.42
CA VAL A 39 -12.60 -4.26 -13.81
C VAL A 39 -11.46 -5.25 -14.05
N SER A 40 -11.61 -6.09 -15.07
CA SER A 40 -10.59 -7.09 -15.44
C SER A 40 -10.46 -7.21 -16.94
N GLY A 41 -9.33 -7.73 -17.39
CA GLY A 41 -9.06 -7.96 -18.81
C GLY A 41 -7.66 -8.49 -19.06
N THR A 42 -7.32 -8.63 -20.35
CA THR A 42 -6.02 -9.13 -20.81
C THR A 42 -5.40 -8.15 -21.80
N VAL A 43 -4.14 -7.77 -21.57
CA VAL A 43 -3.36 -6.93 -22.47
C VAL A 43 -2.47 -7.81 -23.33
N THR A 44 -2.44 -7.54 -24.63
CA THR A 44 -1.59 -8.24 -25.58
C THR A 44 -0.75 -7.27 -26.41
N LEU A 45 0.41 -7.72 -26.87
CA LEU A 45 1.25 -7.07 -27.85
C LEU A 45 1.50 -8.05 -28.98
N ASP A 46 1.13 -7.69 -30.21
CA ASP A 46 1.22 -8.56 -31.40
C ASP A 46 0.54 -9.93 -31.21
N GLY A 47 -0.57 -9.95 -30.47
CA GLY A 47 -1.33 -11.16 -30.18
C GLY A 47 -0.72 -12.07 -29.10
N GLN A 48 0.40 -11.68 -28.49
CA GLN A 48 0.98 -12.37 -27.33
C GLN A 48 0.64 -11.64 -26.03
N PRO A 49 0.41 -12.36 -24.91
CA PRO A 49 0.22 -11.73 -23.60
C PRO A 49 1.38 -10.81 -23.23
N LEU A 50 1.05 -9.61 -22.73
CA LEU A 50 2.05 -8.63 -22.32
C LEU A 50 2.14 -8.58 -20.80
N SER A 51 3.20 -9.16 -20.23
CA SER A 51 3.51 -9.11 -18.80
C SER A 51 4.10 -7.76 -18.39
N GLY A 52 3.77 -7.31 -17.18
CA GLY A 52 4.36 -6.11 -16.56
C GLY A 52 3.89 -4.77 -17.15
N ALA A 53 2.84 -4.77 -17.97
CA ALA A 53 2.26 -3.53 -18.48
C ALA A 53 1.47 -2.82 -17.38
N THR A 54 1.60 -1.49 -17.30
CA THR A 54 0.76 -0.67 -16.42
C THR A 54 -0.52 -0.30 -17.14
N VAL A 55 -1.66 -0.68 -16.56
CA VAL A 55 -3.01 -0.28 -17.00
C VAL A 55 -3.50 0.82 -16.07
N VAL A 56 -3.97 1.94 -16.63
CA VAL A 56 -4.48 3.08 -15.87
C VAL A 56 -5.94 3.32 -16.28
N PHE A 57 -6.82 3.41 -15.30
CA PHE A 57 -8.22 3.82 -15.47
C PHE A 57 -8.35 5.25 -14.95
N GLU A 58 -8.71 6.18 -15.82
CA GLU A 58 -8.89 7.58 -15.48
C GLU A 58 -10.35 7.98 -15.69
N ALA A 59 -10.92 8.67 -14.70
CA ALA A 59 -12.24 9.28 -14.81
C ALA A 59 -12.10 10.76 -15.22
N GLY A 60 -13.15 11.33 -15.81
CA GLY A 60 -13.13 12.71 -16.30
C GLY A 60 -12.94 13.79 -15.23
N ASP A 61 -13.04 13.44 -13.94
CA ASP A 61 -12.76 14.32 -12.80
C ASP A 61 -11.29 14.27 -12.33
N GLY A 62 -10.44 13.51 -13.01
CA GLY A 62 -9.02 13.36 -12.70
C GLY A 62 -8.70 12.30 -11.64
N THR A 63 -9.71 11.57 -11.14
CA THR A 63 -9.47 10.38 -10.32
C THR A 63 -8.97 9.23 -11.19
N TYR A 64 -8.07 8.42 -10.65
CA TYR A 64 -7.55 7.27 -11.37
C TYR A 64 -7.26 6.06 -10.46
N SER A 65 -7.26 4.89 -11.06
CA SER A 65 -6.75 3.64 -10.50
C SER A 65 -5.78 2.99 -11.48
N SER A 66 -4.96 2.05 -11.01
CA SER A 66 -3.98 1.37 -11.86
C SER A 66 -3.74 -0.06 -11.43
N GLY A 67 -3.46 -0.93 -12.41
CA GLY A 67 -3.04 -2.31 -12.22
C GLY A 67 -1.79 -2.62 -13.05
N VAL A 68 -1.11 -3.71 -12.71
CA VAL A 68 0.01 -4.25 -13.49
C VAL A 68 -0.36 -5.64 -13.97
N THR A 69 -0.14 -5.91 -15.25
CA THR A 69 -0.47 -7.22 -15.81
C THR A 69 0.46 -8.33 -15.32
N ASP A 70 -0.12 -9.50 -15.07
CA ASP A 70 0.63 -10.72 -14.73
C ASP A 70 1.30 -11.36 -15.96
N ASP A 71 1.96 -12.50 -15.77
CA ASP A 71 2.64 -13.25 -16.85
C ASP A 71 1.70 -13.75 -17.95
N SER A 72 0.40 -13.84 -17.66
CA SER A 72 -0.64 -14.19 -18.64
C SER A 72 -1.28 -12.94 -19.27
N GLY A 73 -0.74 -11.75 -18.99
CA GLY A 73 -1.24 -10.47 -19.49
C GLY A 73 -2.49 -9.96 -18.79
N ASN A 74 -2.92 -10.60 -17.69
CA ASN A 74 -4.19 -10.28 -17.02
C ASN A 74 -4.02 -9.18 -15.98
N PHE A 75 -5.04 -8.34 -15.83
CA PHE A 75 -5.21 -7.43 -14.71
C PHE A 75 -6.59 -7.63 -14.08
N THR A 76 -6.69 -7.40 -12.77
CA THR A 76 -7.93 -7.40 -11.98
C THR A 76 -7.87 -6.34 -10.90
#